data_AF-A0AA47ENY4-F1
#
_entry.id   AF-A0AA47ENY4-F1
#
_cell.length_a   1.000
_cell.length_b   1.000
_cell.length_c   1.000
_cell.angle_alpha   90.00
_cell.angle_beta   90.00
_cell.angle_gamma   90.00
#
_symmetry.space_group_name_H-M   'P 1'
#
loop_
_entity.id
_entity.type
_entity.pdbx_description
1 polymer ?
#
loop_
_entity_poly.entity_id
_entity_poly.type
_entity_poly.pdbx_seq_one_letter_code
_entity_poly.pdbx_strand_id
1 'polypeptide(L)'
;MRKLPQNLIEKQEKIRTETLLIIQGSIDELNAEGYLITIKDLIERTKFSRSLFSKPHVQEILKKNKIGKYKNTKTINEKVDEDIREKSFRLEKELINAKVKIEKMKNDNEVKIASISNLKVKFHDKTEECEILRGELHILMQKAKILGFDLKLADSKG
;
A
#
# COMPACT_ATOMS: atom_id res chain seq x y z
N MET A 1 -26.58 -10.75 -60.58
CA MET A 1 -25.76 -10.98 -59.36
C MET A 1 -25.55 -12.49 -59.20
N ARG A 2 -24.30 -12.96 -59.14
CA ARG A 2 -24.03 -14.39 -58.83
C ARG A 2 -24.27 -14.59 -57.34
N LYS A 3 -25.28 -15.38 -56.97
CA LYS A 3 -25.51 -15.76 -55.57
C LYS A 3 -24.34 -16.62 -55.09
N LEU A 4 -23.76 -16.28 -53.94
CA LEU A 4 -22.73 -17.13 -53.33
C LEU A 4 -23.36 -18.49 -52.96
N PRO A 5 -22.59 -19.59 -53.04
CA PRO A 5 -23.06 -20.89 -52.60
C PRO A 5 -23.42 -20.87 -51.11
N GLN A 6 -24.55 -21.46 -50.75
CA GLN A 6 -25.06 -21.46 -49.37
C GLN A 6 -24.03 -21.99 -48.36
N ASN A 7 -23.34 -23.08 -48.70
CA ASN A 7 -22.28 -23.68 -47.87
C ASN A 7 -21.13 -22.72 -47.57
N LEU A 8 -20.82 -21.79 -48.48
CA LEU A 8 -19.75 -20.82 -48.30
C LEU A 8 -20.17 -19.73 -47.32
N ILE A 9 -21.43 -19.30 -47.39
CA ILE A 9 -22.02 -18.30 -46.49
C ILE A 9 -22.03 -18.85 -45.05
N GLU A 10 -22.50 -20.09 -44.87
CA GLU A 10 -22.56 -20.74 -43.57
C GLU A 10 -21.17 -20.91 -42.95
N LYS A 11 -20.18 -21.31 -43.76
CA LYS A 11 -18.80 -21.43 -43.29
C LYS A 11 -18.20 -20.08 -42.88
N GLN A 12 -18.49 -19.01 -43.62
CA GLN A 12 -18.05 -17.66 -43.28
C GLN A 12 -18.68 -17.18 -41.97
N GLU A 13 -19.96 -17.45 -41.77
CA GLU A 13 -20.69 -17.01 -40.58
C GLU A 13 -20.25 -17.77 -39.32
N LYS A 14 -19.95 -19.07 -39.45
CA LYS A 14 -19.37 -19.86 -38.37
C LYS A 14 -18.03 -19.29 -37.92
N ILE A 15 -17.12 -19.03 -38.87
CA ILE A 15 -15.80 -18.44 -38.57
C ILE A 15 -15.96 -17.05 -37.93
N ARG A 16 -16.91 -16.25 -38.41
CA ARG A 16 -17.22 -14.93 -37.85
C ARG A 16 -17.62 -15.06 -36.38
N THR A 17 -18.54 -15.98 -36.08
CA THR A 17 -19.06 -16.19 -34.73
C THR A 17 -17.96 -16.69 -33.78
N GLU A 18 -17.17 -17.67 -34.20
CA GLU A 18 -16.03 -18.19 -33.42
C GLU A 18 -15.01 -17.09 -33.09
N THR A 19 -14.69 -16.25 -34.08
CA THR A 19 -13.77 -15.12 -33.90
C THR A 19 -14.30 -14.13 -32.85
N LEU A 20 -15.59 -13.80 -32.92
CA LEU A 20 -16.23 -12.85 -31.99
C LEU A 20 -16.28 -13.40 -30.56
N LEU A 21 -16.54 -14.70 -30.39
CA LEU A 21 -16.55 -15.36 -29.08
C LEU A 21 -15.18 -15.32 -28.42
N ILE A 22 -14.11 -15.63 -29.16
CA ILE A 22 -12.74 -15.60 -28.63
C ILE A 22 -12.34 -14.18 -28.20
N ILE A 23 -12.69 -13.17 -29.01
CA ILE A 23 -12.41 -11.77 -28.66
C ILE A 23 -13.20 -11.34 -27.43
N GLN A 24 -14.48 -11.67 -27.35
CA GLN A 24 -15.30 -11.31 -26.20
C GLN A 24 -14.79 -11.99 -24.92
N GLY A 25 -14.45 -13.28 -24.97
CA GLY A 25 -13.86 -13.98 -23.82
C GLY A 25 -12.54 -13.36 -23.37
N SER A 26 -11.68 -12.96 -24.30
CA SER A 26 -10.43 -12.25 -23.96
C SER A 26 -10.68 -10.87 -23.35
N ILE A 27 -11.72 -10.16 -23.79
CA ILE A 27 -12.13 -8.89 -23.18
C ILE A 27 -12.58 -9.13 -21.73
N ASP A 28 -13.39 -10.16 -21.50
CA ASP A 28 -13.95 -10.47 -20.19
C ASP A 28 -12.85 -10.87 -19.19
N GLU A 29 -11.88 -11.69 -19.64
CA GLU A 29 -10.69 -12.05 -18.85
C GLU A 29 -9.84 -10.82 -18.48
N LEU A 30 -9.50 -9.97 -19.46
CA LEU A 30 -8.69 -8.78 -19.20
C LEU A 30 -9.43 -7.74 -18.35
N ASN A 31 -10.76 -7.67 -18.44
CA ASN A 31 -11.58 -6.84 -17.55
C ASN A 31 -11.55 -7.37 -16.12
N ALA A 32 -11.57 -8.69 -15.93
CA ALA A 32 -11.47 -9.31 -14.60
C ALA A 32 -10.10 -9.06 -13.95
N GLU A 33 -9.03 -8.94 -14.75
CA GLU A 33 -7.69 -8.56 -14.29
C GLU A 33 -7.57 -7.08 -13.87
N GLY A 34 -8.57 -6.25 -14.17
CA GLY A 34 -8.66 -4.86 -13.70
C GLY A 34 -7.82 -3.84 -14.47
N TYR A 35 -7.23 -4.22 -15.61
CA TYR A 35 -6.42 -3.33 -16.44
C TYR A 35 -7.22 -2.65 -17.57
N LEU A 36 -6.74 -1.48 -18.00
CA LEU A 36 -7.31 -0.77 -19.15
C LEU A 36 -6.96 -1.47 -20.47
N ILE A 37 -7.89 -2.24 -21.00
CA ILE A 37 -7.71 -3.01 -22.24
C ILE A 37 -7.34 -2.09 -23.44
N THR A 38 -6.30 -2.48 -24.16
CA THR A 38 -5.88 -1.91 -25.44
C THR A 38 -5.98 -2.95 -26.57
N ILE A 39 -5.92 -2.49 -27.82
CA ILE A 39 -5.89 -3.41 -28.97
C ILE A 39 -4.64 -4.30 -28.93
N LYS A 40 -3.52 -3.80 -28.37
CA LYS A 40 -2.28 -4.57 -28.24
C LYS A 40 -2.49 -5.79 -27.33
N ASP A 41 -3.16 -5.59 -26.20
CA ASP A 41 -3.43 -6.66 -25.23
C ASP A 41 -4.35 -7.74 -25.83
N LEU A 42 -5.35 -7.32 -26.61
CA LEU A 42 -6.21 -8.27 -27.33
C LEU A 42 -5.44 -9.07 -28.39
N ILE A 43 -4.52 -8.44 -29.13
CA ILE A 43 -3.65 -9.15 -30.07
C ILE A 43 -2.78 -10.18 -29.33
N GLU A 44 -2.21 -9.79 -28.19
CA GLU A 44 -1.36 -10.67 -27.40
C GLU A 44 -2.13 -11.85 -26.81
N ARG A 45 -3.40 -11.65 -26.40
CA ARG A 45 -4.25 -12.70 -25.82
C ARG A 45 -4.86 -13.62 -26.88
N THR A 46 -5.45 -13.05 -27.94
CA THR A 46 -6.16 -13.83 -28.97
C THR A 46 -5.25 -14.40 -30.05
N LYS A 47 -4.00 -13.88 -30.16
CA LYS A 47 -3.06 -14.16 -31.25
C LYS A 47 -3.60 -13.80 -32.65
N PHE A 48 -4.66 -13.01 -32.73
CA PHE A 48 -5.17 -12.53 -34.01
C PHE A 48 -4.33 -11.40 -34.58
N SER A 49 -4.28 -11.34 -35.91
CA SER A 49 -3.58 -10.26 -36.60
C SER A 49 -4.22 -8.91 -36.31
N ARG A 50 -3.40 -7.85 -36.31
CA ARG A 50 -3.87 -6.47 -36.13
C ARG A 50 -4.94 -6.07 -37.16
N SER A 51 -4.87 -6.61 -38.38
CA SER A 51 -5.84 -6.32 -39.45
C SER A 51 -7.24 -6.86 -39.15
N LEU A 52 -7.36 -7.96 -38.40
CA LEU A 52 -8.65 -8.51 -37.99
C LEU A 52 -9.43 -7.53 -37.13
N PHE A 53 -8.75 -6.79 -36.24
CA PHE A 53 -9.37 -5.78 -35.40
C PHE A 53 -9.90 -4.59 -36.19
N SER A 54 -9.49 -4.38 -37.44
CA SER A 54 -10.03 -3.31 -38.29
C SER A 54 -11.33 -3.70 -39.01
N LYS A 55 -11.74 -4.98 -38.93
CA LYS A 55 -12.96 -5.45 -39.61
C LYS A 55 -14.23 -4.89 -38.95
N PRO A 56 -15.29 -4.58 -39.73
CA PRO A 56 -16.50 -3.95 -39.19
C PRO A 56 -17.15 -4.71 -38.02
N HIS A 57 -17.32 -6.03 -38.15
CA HIS A 57 -17.92 -6.87 -37.10
C HIS A 57 -17.10 -6.92 -35.81
N VAL A 58 -15.78 -6.78 -35.88
CA VAL A 58 -14.93 -6.70 -34.68
C VAL A 58 -14.98 -5.31 -34.07
N GLN A 59 -14.99 -4.27 -34.90
CA GLN A 59 -15.11 -2.88 -34.45
C GLN A 59 -16.42 -2.63 -33.68
N GLU A 60 -17.51 -3.32 -34.02
CA GLU A 60 -18.78 -3.30 -33.27
C GLU A 60 -18.60 -3.80 -31.83
N ILE A 61 -17.89 -4.92 -31.63
CA ILE A 61 -17.58 -5.44 -30.29
C ILE A 61 -16.67 -4.47 -29.53
N LEU A 62 -15.64 -3.94 -30.18
CA LEU A 62 -14.74 -2.97 -29.54
C LEU A 62 -15.48 -1.70 -29.11
N LYS A 63 -16.44 -1.23 -29.92
CA LYS A 63 -17.29 -0.08 -29.59
C LYS A 63 -18.21 -0.39 -28.42
N LYS A 64 -18.87 -1.56 -28.42
CA LYS A 64 -19.73 -2.01 -27.32
C LYS A 64 -18.99 -2.07 -25.99
N ASN A 65 -17.75 -2.55 -26.02
CA ASN A 65 -16.87 -2.66 -24.85
C ASN A 65 -16.02 -1.40 -24.58
N LYS A 66 -16.20 -0.31 -25.33
CA LYS A 66 -15.48 0.97 -25.18
C LYS A 66 -13.95 0.84 -25.20
N ILE A 67 -13.42 0.02 -26.11
CA ILE A 67 -11.99 -0.29 -26.23
C ILE A 67 -11.31 0.58 -27.29
N GLY A 68 -10.05 0.94 -27.05
CA GLY A 68 -9.23 1.71 -27.99
C GLY A 68 -9.79 3.11 -28.27
N LYS A 69 -10.08 3.40 -29.54
CA LYS A 69 -10.62 4.71 -29.98
C LYS A 69 -12.06 4.99 -29.54
N TYR A 70 -12.76 3.97 -29.04
CA TYR A 70 -14.11 4.10 -28.50
C TYR A 70 -14.14 4.28 -26.98
N LYS A 71 -12.96 4.46 -26.36
CA LYS A 71 -12.88 4.88 -24.97
C LYS A 71 -13.59 6.21 -24.84
N ASN A 72 -14.37 6.36 -23.76
CA ASN A 72 -14.89 7.65 -23.37
C ASN A 72 -13.72 8.49 -22.85
N THR A 73 -12.92 9.06 -23.74
CA THR A 73 -12.06 10.17 -23.39
C THR A 73 -13.01 11.34 -23.15
N LYS A 74 -13.39 11.57 -21.89
CA LYS A 74 -13.88 12.89 -21.52
C LYS A 74 -12.77 13.86 -21.92
N THR A 75 -13.00 14.63 -22.98
CA THR A 75 -12.22 15.83 -23.26
C THR A 75 -12.21 16.64 -21.96
N ILE A 76 -11.03 16.76 -21.36
CA ILE A 76 -10.87 17.47 -20.09
C ILE A 76 -11.17 18.94 -20.43
N ASN A 77 -12.31 19.44 -19.96
CA ASN A 77 -12.63 20.87 -20.05
C ASN A 77 -11.53 21.64 -19.30
N GLU A 78 -11.03 22.74 -19.85
CA GLU A 78 -9.90 23.52 -19.29
C GLU A 78 -10.09 23.89 -17.80
N LYS A 79 -11.34 24.14 -17.36
CA LYS A 79 -11.68 24.37 -15.94
C LYS A 79 -11.41 23.19 -15.01
N VAL A 80 -11.44 21.95 -15.52
CA VAL A 80 -11.13 20.74 -14.75
C VAL A 80 -9.62 20.57 -14.60
N ASP A 81 -8.82 21.01 -15.57
CA ASP A 81 -7.35 20.95 -15.48
C ASP A 81 -6.82 21.94 -14.42
N GLU A 82 -7.43 23.12 -14.32
CA GLU A 82 -7.08 24.14 -13.32
C GLU A 82 -7.40 23.66 -11.88
N ASP A 83 -8.58 23.05 -11.68
CA ASP A 83 -9.00 22.48 -10.38
C ASP A 83 -8.14 21.27 -9.97
N ILE A 84 -7.71 20.44 -10.93
CA ILE A 84 -6.79 19.33 -10.68
C ILE A 84 -5.40 19.85 -10.28
N ARG A 85 -4.87 20.87 -10.97
CA ARG A 85 -3.57 21.46 -10.64
C ARG A 85 -3.57 22.10 -9.26
N GLU A 86 -4.61 22.85 -8.92
CA GLU A 86 -4.73 23.47 -7.61
C GLU A 86 -4.83 22.43 -6.49
N LYS A 87 -5.61 21.37 -6.72
CA LYS A 87 -5.70 20.24 -5.79
C LYS A 87 -4.38 19.49 -5.64
N SER A 88 -3.66 19.28 -6.74
CA SER A 88 -2.33 18.65 -6.72
C SER A 88 -1.33 19.47 -5.91
N PHE A 89 -1.30 20.79 -6.10
CA PHE A 89 -0.42 21.69 -5.37
C PHE A 89 -0.72 21.70 -3.86
N ARG A 90 -2.00 21.68 -3.48
CA ARG A 90 -2.41 21.58 -2.07
C ARG A 90 -1.97 20.27 -1.44
N LEU A 91 -2.18 19.15 -2.14
CA LEU A 91 -1.75 17.83 -1.68
C LEU A 91 -0.23 17.75 -1.54
N GLU A 92 0.52 18.34 -2.46
CA GLU A 92 1.98 18.38 -2.40
C GLU A 92 2.49 19.19 -1.19
N LYS A 93 1.86 20.34 -0.91
CA LYS A 93 2.16 21.12 0.29
C LYS A 93 1.84 20.37 1.58
N GLU A 94 0.70 19.68 1.64
CA GLU A 94 0.33 18.83 2.78
C GLU A 94 1.32 17.67 2.97
N LEU A 95 1.76 17.04 1.87
CA LEU A 95 2.76 15.99 1.88
C LEU A 95 4.10 16.47 2.45
N ILE A 96 4.57 17.64 2.01
CA ILE A 96 5.81 18.24 2.53
C ILE A 96 5.68 18.52 4.02
N ASN A 97 4.58 19.13 4.45
CA ASN A 97 4.34 19.42 5.87
C ASN A 97 4.29 18.14 6.72
N ALA A 98 3.64 17.09 6.21
CA ALA A 98 3.58 15.79 6.87
C ALA A 98 4.98 15.16 7.01
N LYS A 99 5.81 15.23 5.96
CA LYS A 99 7.19 14.74 5.98
C LYS A 99 8.04 15.45 7.03
N VAL A 100 7.99 16.79 7.08
CA VAL A 100 8.71 17.59 8.09
C VAL A 100 8.25 17.22 9.51
N LYS A 101 6.95 17.03 9.72
CA LYS A 101 6.41 16.63 11.03
C LYS A 101 6.91 15.24 11.44
N ILE A 102 6.94 14.28 10.51
CA ILE A 102 7.45 12.92 10.75
C ILE A 102 8.93 12.98 11.15
N GLU A 103 9.74 13.75 10.43
CA GLU A 103 11.17 13.89 10.71
C GLU A 103 11.43 14.48 12.10
N LYS A 104 10.68 15.52 12.47
CA LYS A 104 10.73 16.09 13.83
C LYS A 104 10.35 15.06 14.90
N MET A 105 9.25 14.34 14.72
CA MET A 105 8.81 13.31 15.67
C MET A 105 9.83 12.17 15.79
N LYS A 106 10.50 11.80 14.69
CA LYS A 106 11.56 10.79 14.70
C LYS A 106 12.75 11.24 15.54
N ASN A 107 13.22 12.47 15.34
CA ASN A 107 14.32 13.04 16.11
C ASN A 107 13.97 13.15 17.62
N ASP A 108 12.77 13.63 17.95
CA ASP A 108 12.29 13.70 19.34
C ASP A 108 12.23 12.30 19.98
N ASN A 109 11.86 11.28 19.21
CA ASN A 109 11.80 9.91 19.69
C ASN A 109 13.20 9.33 19.95
N GLU A 110 14.17 9.61 19.07
CA GLU A 110 15.58 9.20 19.27
C GLU A 110 16.16 9.81 20.55
N VAL A 111 15.91 11.10 20.82
CA VAL A 111 16.31 11.78 22.06
C VAL A 111 15.68 11.13 23.30
N LYS A 112 14.39 10.79 23.23
CA LYS A 112 13.68 10.10 24.34
C LYS A 112 14.24 8.71 24.58
N ILE A 113 14.54 7.95 23.53
CA ILE A 113 15.14 6.62 23.65
C ILE A 113 16.51 6.72 24.35
N ALA A 114 17.35 7.66 23.93
CA ALA A 114 18.65 7.89 24.59
C ALA A 114 18.49 8.26 26.07
N SER A 115 17.51 9.10 26.39
CA SER A 115 17.21 9.51 27.77
C SER A 115 16.74 8.32 28.62
N ILE A 116 15.87 7.47 28.08
CA ILE A 116 15.39 6.25 28.75
C ILE A 116 16.56 5.30 29.03
N SER A 117 17.44 5.08 28.05
CA SER A 117 18.63 4.23 28.22
C SER A 117 19.52 4.74 29.35
N ASN A 118 19.79 6.05 29.40
CA ASN A 118 20.58 6.66 30.48
C ASN A 118 19.92 6.51 31.86
N LEU A 119 18.60 6.70 31.94
CA LEU A 119 17.85 6.52 33.18
C LEU A 119 17.85 5.06 33.65
N LYS A 120 17.78 4.10 32.73
CA LYS A 120 17.88 2.67 33.07
C LYS A 120 19.23 2.31 33.69
N VAL A 121 20.33 2.83 33.14
CA VAL A 121 21.67 2.62 33.70
C VAL A 121 21.73 3.20 35.13
N LYS A 122 21.36 4.47 35.30
CA LYS A 122 21.36 5.12 36.63
C LYS A 122 20.48 4.39 37.64
N PHE A 123 19.32 3.90 37.21
CA PHE A 123 18.42 3.14 38.06
C PHE A 123 19.04 1.81 38.48
N HIS A 124 19.72 1.13 37.56
CA HIS A 124 20.44 -0.10 37.85
C HIS A 124 21.56 0.13 38.87
N ASP A 125 22.42 1.13 38.64
CA ASP A 125 23.51 1.49 39.55
C ASP A 125 23.00 1.79 40.96
N LYS A 126 21.88 2.53 41.06
CA LYS A 126 21.25 2.83 42.36
C LYS A 126 20.61 1.60 43.02
N THR A 127 20.12 0.66 42.22
CA THR A 127 19.58 -0.60 42.75
C THR A 127 20.71 -1.44 43.35
N GLU A 128 21.84 -1.54 42.65
CA GLU A 128 23.03 -2.25 43.12
C GLU A 128 23.60 -1.61 44.41
N GLU A 129 23.73 -0.28 44.44
CA GLU A 129 24.15 0.45 45.64
C GLU A 129 23.24 0.15 46.84
N CYS A 130 21.92 0.13 46.63
CA CYS A 130 20.96 -0.21 47.68
C CYS A 130 21.10 -1.66 48.17
N GLU A 131 21.43 -2.61 47.29
CA GLU A 131 21.64 -4.01 47.67
C GLU A 131 22.90 -4.17 48.53
N ILE A 132 23.99 -3.51 48.16
CA ILE A 132 25.23 -3.48 48.94
C ILE A 132 24.96 -2.90 50.33
N LEU A 133 24.34 -1.72 50.40
CA LEU A 133 24.02 -1.06 51.67
C LEU A 133 23.09 -1.90 52.54
N ARG A 134 22.12 -2.61 51.96
CA ARG A 134 21.27 -3.56 52.70
C ARG A 134 22.10 -4.70 53.31
N GLY A 135 23.07 -5.24 52.56
CA GLY A 135 23.98 -6.27 53.06
C GLY A 135 24.85 -5.77 54.21
N GLU A 136 25.46 -4.60 54.07
CA GLU A 136 26.27 -3.96 55.11
C GLU A 136 25.45 -3.66 56.37
N LEU A 137 24.24 -3.11 56.20
CA LEU A 137 23.31 -2.85 57.29
C LEU A 137 22.96 -4.14 58.04
N HIS A 138 22.70 -5.22 57.32
CA HIS A 138 22.40 -6.51 57.92
C HIS A 138 23.56 -7.02 58.80
N ILE A 139 24.80 -6.92 58.30
CA ILE A 139 26.00 -7.29 59.07
C ILE A 139 26.14 -6.42 60.32
N LEU A 140 25.93 -5.10 60.19
CA LEU A 140 26.02 -4.16 61.30
C LEU A 140 24.97 -4.46 62.38
N MET A 141 23.72 -4.74 61.97
CA MET A 141 22.63 -5.13 62.87
C MET A 141 22.96 -6.44 63.62
N GLN A 142 23.54 -7.43 62.95
CA GLN A 142 23.98 -8.67 63.60
C GLN A 142 25.06 -8.40 64.66
N LYS A 143 26.07 -7.58 64.34
CA LYS A 143 27.14 -7.20 65.29
C LYS A 143 26.58 -6.45 66.50
N ALA A 144 25.69 -5.47 66.27
CA ALA A 144 25.05 -4.71 67.33
C ALA A 144 24.27 -5.62 68.29
N LYS A 145 23.53 -6.59 67.74
CA LYS A 145 22.79 -7.59 68.52
C LYS A 145 23.70 -8.46 69.40
N ILE A 146 24.85 -8.90 68.87
CA ILE A 146 25.85 -9.66 69.64
C ILE A 146 26.40 -8.82 70.80
N LEU A 147 26.59 -7.51 70.58
CA LEU A 147 27.03 -6.56 71.59
C LEU A 147 25.92 -6.12 72.57
N GLY A 148 24.71 -6.66 72.45
CA GLY A 148 23.58 -6.38 73.35
C GLY A 148 22.75 -5.14 73.01
N PHE A 149 22.97 -4.52 71.84
CA PHE A 149 22.16 -3.39 71.35
C PHE A 149 21.03 -3.89 70.45
N ASP A 150 19.78 -3.52 70.76
CA ASP A 150 18.60 -3.83 69.93
C ASP A 150 18.23 -2.63 69.04
N LEU A 151 18.65 -2.68 67.77
CA LEU A 151 18.36 -1.65 66.78
C LEU A 151 17.01 -1.94 66.11
N LYS A 152 15.94 -1.25 66.55
CA LYS A 152 14.64 -1.26 65.86
C LYS A 152 14.67 -0.26 64.70
N LEU A 153 14.31 -0.71 63.50
CA LEU A 153 14.06 0.18 62.37
C LEU A 153 12.86 1.07 62.72
N ALA A 154 13.05 2.38 62.73
CA ALA A 154 11.94 3.31 62.82
C ALA A 154 11.19 3.28 61.46
N ASP A 155 9.94 2.85 61.47
CA ASP A 155 9.08 2.90 60.29
C ASP A 155 8.87 4.36 59.86
N SER A 156 9.67 4.83 58.91
CA SER A 156 9.39 6.08 58.22
C SER A 156 8.28 5.82 57.20
N LYS A 157 7.03 5.87 57.66
CA LYS A 157 5.87 6.05 56.77
C LYS A 157 5.96 7.46 56.17
N GLY A 158 6.20 7.53 54.87
CA GLY A 158 6.14 8.73 54.04
C GLY A 158 5.58 8.38 52.68
#